data_AF-A0A2G5C1J9-F1
#
_entry.id   AF-A0A2G5C1J9-F1
#
_cell.length_a   1.000
_cell.length_b   1.000
_cell.length_c   1.000
_cell.angle_alpha   90.00
_cell.angle_beta   90.00
_cell.angle_gamma   90.00
#
_symmetry.space_group_name_H-M   'P 1'
#
loop_
_entity.id
_entity.type
_entity.pdbx_description
1 polymer ?
#
loop_
_entity_poly.entity_id
_entity_poly.type
_entity_poly.pdbx_seq_one_letter_code
_entity_poly.pdbx_strand_id
1 'polypeptide(L)'
;EGTTSVYSCKIIISPSNKLHISLPLYTNMIPLQNYYSMALPPKPFSLASTDQKIKLFKGWHARDILVATVISGMHLLCVYAPFTFSWSAFWLAIILHVITGMFGITLSYHRNLTHQSFKLPKCLEYLFAYFGLHALQGDPIFWVSTHRYHHKFTDTDQDPHSPLEGFWYSHFGWLVNYNHLLSKGETFMNVKDLERQSYYVFLQRSVVLHIYLLAALLYVFGGFPFIVWGMGVRTVITYHATFMVNSVCHIWGHQAWNTGDLSKNNWFVGVYSFGEGWHNNHHAFAFSARHGLEWWQIDTTWYVIKLLERVGLATDVKLPTETHKQKMSFKNGVNDMSFQQST
;
A
#
# COMPACT_ATOMS: atom_id res chain seq x y z
N GLU A 1 -25.24 -20.50 -29.38
CA GLU A 1 -24.67 -21.78 -28.94
C GLU A 1 -23.18 -21.75 -29.22
N GLY A 2 -22.40 -21.40 -28.19
CA GLY A 2 -20.96 -21.16 -28.29
C GLY A 2 -20.19 -22.39 -27.84
N THR A 3 -19.24 -22.81 -28.66
CA THR A 3 -18.42 -24.01 -28.59
C THR A 3 -17.51 -24.05 -27.36
N THR A 4 -17.79 -24.99 -26.45
CA THR A 4 -16.89 -25.40 -25.37
C THR A 4 -15.81 -26.33 -25.94
N SER A 5 -14.57 -25.86 -26.05
CA SER A 5 -13.43 -26.70 -26.41
C SER A 5 -12.90 -27.41 -25.16
N VAL A 6 -13.28 -28.68 -25.00
CA VAL A 6 -12.72 -29.60 -23.98
C VAL A 6 -11.36 -30.08 -24.49
N TYR A 7 -10.27 -29.66 -23.84
CA TYR A 7 -8.93 -30.20 -24.14
C TYR A 7 -8.66 -31.43 -23.26
N SER A 8 -8.78 -32.61 -23.88
CA SER A 8 -8.40 -33.90 -23.29
C SER A 8 -6.89 -34.13 -23.46
N CYS A 9 -6.20 -34.46 -22.37
CA CYS A 9 -4.81 -34.90 -22.40
C CYS A 9 -4.75 -36.39 -22.79
N LYS A 10 -4.18 -36.70 -23.96
CA LYS A 10 -3.91 -38.09 -24.38
C LYS A 10 -2.50 -38.49 -23.91
N ILE A 11 -2.43 -39.43 -22.97
CA ILE A 11 -1.20 -40.14 -22.61
C ILE A 11 -1.12 -41.39 -23.50
N ILE A 12 -0.08 -41.50 -24.33
CA ILE A 12 0.22 -42.71 -25.10
C ILE A 12 1.50 -43.32 -24.50
N ILE A 13 1.39 -44.54 -23.98
CA ILE A 13 2.54 -45.30 -23.45
C ILE A 13 3.06 -46.23 -24.55
N SER A 14 4.34 -46.07 -24.91
CA SER A 14 5.06 -46.93 -25.87
C SER A 14 5.93 -47.96 -25.12
N PRO A 15 6.21 -49.15 -25.68
CA PRO A 15 6.83 -50.28 -24.95
C PRO A 15 8.30 -50.12 -24.55
N SER A 16 8.92 -48.96 -24.77
CA SER A 16 10.36 -48.74 -24.54
C SER A 16 10.72 -47.90 -23.32
N ASN A 17 9.78 -47.65 -22.39
CA ASN A 17 10.03 -46.98 -21.10
C ASN A 17 10.83 -45.65 -21.18
N LYS A 18 10.62 -44.87 -22.25
CA LYS A 18 11.10 -43.48 -22.34
C LYS A 18 9.91 -42.52 -22.34
N LEU A 19 9.82 -41.70 -21.30
CA LEU A 19 8.84 -40.63 -21.18
C LEU A 19 9.27 -39.46 -22.07
N HIS A 20 8.60 -39.26 -23.21
CA HIS A 20 8.74 -38.05 -24.02
C HIS A 20 7.63 -37.07 -23.64
N ILE A 21 7.98 -36.00 -22.92
CA ILE A 21 7.09 -34.86 -22.67
C ILE A 21 7.43 -33.78 -23.69
N SER A 22 6.54 -33.56 -24.66
CA SER A 22 6.58 -32.43 -25.58
C SER A 22 5.73 -31.31 -24.99
N LEU A 23 6.35 -30.30 -24.39
CA LEU A 23 5.67 -29.07 -23.97
C LEU A 23 5.53 -28.13 -25.17
N PRO A 24 4.35 -27.53 -25.43
CA PRO A 24 4.25 -26.48 -26.43
C PRO A 24 4.94 -25.22 -25.91
N LEU A 25 6.03 -24.83 -26.57
CA LEU A 25 6.63 -23.50 -26.47
C LEU A 25 5.63 -22.48 -27.01
N TYR A 26 5.08 -21.62 -26.14
CA TYR A 26 4.39 -20.41 -26.57
C TYR A 26 5.38 -19.23 -26.55
N THR A 27 5.99 -18.99 -27.70
CA THR A 27 6.49 -17.67 -28.09
C THR A 27 5.31 -16.84 -28.57
N ASN A 28 4.90 -15.82 -27.82
CA ASN A 28 4.14 -14.69 -28.34
C ASN A 28 4.65 -13.42 -27.65
N MET A 29 5.70 -12.83 -28.23
CA MET A 29 6.04 -11.43 -27.98
C MET A 29 5.02 -10.57 -28.72
N ILE A 30 4.22 -9.82 -27.99
CA ILE A 30 3.46 -8.70 -28.56
C ILE A 30 4.37 -7.46 -28.50
N PRO A 31 4.57 -6.72 -29.60
CA PRO A 31 5.44 -5.54 -29.60
C PRO A 31 4.88 -4.42 -28.71
N LEU A 32 5.72 -3.88 -27.84
CA LEU A 32 5.51 -2.62 -27.14
C LEU A 32 5.52 -1.46 -28.14
N GLN A 33 4.36 -1.08 -28.71
CA GLN A 33 4.31 0.20 -29.44
C GLN A 33 2.98 0.98 -29.42
N ASN A 34 1.88 0.52 -28.82
CA ASN A 34 0.58 1.23 -28.90
C ASN A 34 -0.10 1.50 -27.55
N TYR A 35 0.58 2.23 -26.65
CA TYR A 35 -0.05 2.80 -25.44
C TYR A 35 0.25 4.29 -25.24
N TYR A 36 0.33 5.06 -26.32
CA TYR A 36 0.39 6.52 -26.27
C TYR A 36 -0.73 7.14 -27.09
N SER A 37 -1.95 7.12 -26.54
CA SER A 37 -3.01 8.11 -26.84
C SER A 37 -4.32 7.66 -26.19
N MET A 38 -4.61 8.17 -24.99
CA MET A 38 -5.97 8.47 -24.49
C MET A 38 -5.87 8.89 -23.02
N ALA A 39 -5.16 9.99 -22.75
CA ALA A 39 -5.40 10.75 -21.53
C ALA A 39 -6.64 11.62 -21.79
N LEU A 40 -7.82 11.11 -21.42
CA LEU A 40 -9.01 11.96 -21.32
C LEU A 40 -8.78 12.97 -20.20
N PRO A 41 -9.18 14.24 -20.36
CA PRO A 41 -9.08 15.22 -19.28
C PRO A 41 -9.86 14.72 -18.05
N PRO A 42 -9.37 14.93 -16.82
CA PRO A 42 -10.09 14.55 -15.62
C PRO A 42 -11.46 15.24 -15.61
N LYS A 43 -12.54 14.46 -15.44
CA LYS A 43 -13.87 15.01 -15.25
C LYS A 43 -13.86 15.92 -14.02
N PRO A 44 -14.51 17.10 -14.07
CA PRO A 44 -14.65 17.93 -12.89
C PRO A 44 -15.34 17.11 -11.79
N PHE A 45 -14.72 17.06 -10.62
CA PHE A 45 -15.23 16.43 -9.43
C PHE A 45 -16.57 17.07 -9.05
N SER A 46 -17.68 16.38 -9.33
CA SER A 46 -18.93 16.65 -8.65
C SER A 46 -18.99 15.71 -7.44
N LEU A 47 -19.36 16.24 -6.28
CA LEU A 47 -19.82 15.44 -5.13
C LEU A 47 -21.14 14.70 -5.42
N ALA A 48 -21.53 14.58 -6.69
CA ALA A 48 -22.87 14.25 -7.14
C ALA A 48 -22.81 13.32 -8.36
N SER A 49 -22.31 12.10 -8.18
CA SER A 49 -22.80 10.90 -8.88
C SER A 49 -22.17 9.63 -8.30
N THR A 50 -22.73 9.07 -7.23
CA THR A 50 -22.38 7.70 -6.81
C THR A 50 -23.62 6.98 -6.27
N ASP A 51 -24.64 6.85 -7.12
CA ASP A 51 -25.75 5.93 -6.90
C ASP A 51 -25.40 4.46 -7.26
N GLN A 52 -24.15 4.17 -7.59
CA GLN A 52 -23.58 2.85 -7.28
C GLN A 52 -23.01 2.90 -5.86
N LYS A 53 -23.89 2.92 -4.86
CA LYS A 53 -23.50 2.56 -3.49
C LYS A 53 -23.02 1.12 -3.54
N ILE A 54 -21.70 0.90 -3.58
CA ILE A 54 -21.14 -0.41 -3.26
C ILE A 54 -21.75 -0.80 -1.92
N LYS A 55 -22.54 -1.86 -1.93
CA LYS A 55 -23.12 -2.40 -0.71
C LYS A 55 -21.97 -3.06 0.03
N LEU A 56 -21.35 -2.31 0.94
CA LEU A 56 -20.18 -2.69 1.74
C LEU A 56 -20.27 -4.08 2.41
N PHE A 57 -21.49 -4.63 2.51
CA PHE A 57 -21.83 -5.86 3.22
C PHE A 57 -22.48 -6.94 2.35
N LYS A 58 -22.62 -6.76 1.03
CA LYS A 58 -23.33 -7.71 0.16
C LYS A 58 -22.38 -8.77 -0.40
N GLY A 59 -22.68 -10.05 -0.14
CA GLY A 59 -21.94 -11.17 -0.76
C GLY A 59 -20.60 -11.49 -0.08
N TRP A 60 -20.51 -11.28 1.23
CA TRP A 60 -19.30 -11.54 2.03
C TRP A 60 -18.87 -13.01 1.99
N HIS A 61 -17.57 -13.20 1.77
CA HIS A 61 -16.89 -14.48 1.94
C HIS A 61 -16.31 -14.65 3.34
N ALA A 62 -15.83 -15.86 3.65
CA ALA A 62 -15.15 -16.16 4.91
C ALA A 62 -13.98 -15.20 5.21
N ARG A 63 -13.25 -14.74 4.18
CA ARG A 63 -12.18 -13.74 4.31
C ARG A 63 -12.73 -12.39 4.79
N ASP A 64 -13.83 -11.91 4.21
CA ASP A 64 -14.43 -10.63 4.60
C ASP A 64 -14.92 -10.67 6.05
N ILE A 65 -15.57 -11.78 6.44
CA ILE A 65 -16.00 -12.01 7.81
C ILE A 65 -14.80 -12.03 8.76
N LEU A 66 -13.71 -12.72 8.41
CA LEU A 66 -12.50 -12.77 9.21
C LEU A 66 -11.88 -11.37 9.38
N VAL A 67 -11.70 -10.63 8.28
CA VAL A 67 -11.12 -9.27 8.31
C VAL A 67 -12.00 -8.33 9.12
N ALA A 68 -13.31 -8.34 8.88
CA ALA A 68 -14.27 -7.53 9.64
C ALA A 68 -14.24 -7.87 11.13
N THR A 69 -14.14 -9.15 11.49
CA THR A 69 -14.04 -9.62 12.88
C THR A 69 -12.75 -9.12 13.54
N VAL A 70 -11.61 -9.24 12.86
CA VAL A 70 -10.32 -8.76 13.38
C VAL A 70 -10.34 -7.24 13.58
N ILE A 71 -10.78 -6.48 12.57
CA ILE A 71 -10.89 -5.02 12.66
C ILE A 71 -11.80 -4.65 13.83
N SER A 72 -12.99 -5.26 13.92
CA SER A 72 -13.96 -4.97 14.99
C SER A 72 -13.40 -5.33 16.38
N GLY A 73 -12.71 -6.46 16.51
CA GLY A 73 -12.07 -6.89 17.75
C GLY A 73 -11.00 -5.90 18.23
N MET A 74 -10.15 -5.39 17.33
CA MET A 74 -9.15 -4.38 17.69
C MET A 74 -9.79 -3.06 18.14
N HIS A 75 -10.90 -2.66 17.50
CA HIS A 75 -11.66 -1.47 17.91
C HIS A 75 -12.34 -1.66 19.26
N LEU A 76 -12.93 -2.83 19.53
CA LEU A 76 -13.52 -3.14 20.83
C LEU A 76 -12.46 -3.10 21.95
N LEU A 77 -11.27 -3.66 21.72
CA LEU A 77 -10.15 -3.53 22.65
C LEU A 77 -9.78 -2.05 22.85
N CYS A 78 -9.65 -1.27 21.78
CA CYS A 78 -9.33 0.16 21.87
C CYS A 78 -10.38 0.94 22.67
N VAL A 79 -11.68 0.67 22.49
CA VAL A 79 -12.76 1.28 23.29
C VAL A 79 -12.66 0.88 24.76
N TYR A 80 -12.18 -0.32 25.06
CA TYR A 80 -11.97 -0.81 26.42
C TYR A 80 -10.71 -0.22 27.11
N ALA A 81 -9.86 0.50 26.38
CA ALA A 81 -8.59 1.02 26.89
C ALA A 81 -8.66 1.87 28.18
N PRO A 82 -9.68 2.74 28.40
CA PRO A 82 -9.79 3.52 29.63
C PRO A 82 -9.86 2.66 30.91
N PHE A 83 -10.44 1.46 30.82
CA PHE A 83 -10.59 0.54 31.96
C PHE A 83 -9.32 -0.26 32.28
N THR A 84 -8.31 -0.19 31.41
CA THR A 84 -7.05 -0.94 31.54
C THR A 84 -5.83 -0.02 31.42
N PHE A 85 -6.02 1.29 31.59
CA PHE A 85 -4.94 2.26 31.45
C PHE A 85 -3.82 2.00 32.47
N SER A 86 -2.59 1.99 31.97
CA SER A 86 -1.38 2.15 32.77
C SER A 86 -0.34 2.88 31.94
N TRP A 87 0.55 3.63 32.60
CA TRP A 87 1.63 4.34 31.91
C TRP A 87 2.55 3.39 31.13
N SER A 88 2.81 2.19 31.66
CA SER A 88 3.57 1.16 30.97
C SER A 88 2.89 0.69 29.68
N ALA A 89 1.58 0.43 29.72
CA ALA A 89 0.83 -0.02 28.55
C ALA A 89 0.70 1.11 27.51
N PHE A 90 0.54 2.36 27.96
CA PHE A 90 0.54 3.55 27.11
C PHE A 90 1.85 3.69 26.33
N TRP A 91 3.00 3.72 27.02
CA TRP A 91 4.30 3.87 26.37
C TRP A 91 4.64 2.69 25.47
N LEU A 92 4.27 1.48 25.88
CA LEU A 92 4.38 0.29 25.03
C LEU A 92 3.61 0.46 23.72
N ALA A 93 2.37 0.93 23.77
CA ALA A 93 1.56 1.17 22.57
C ALA A 93 2.20 2.22 21.65
N ILE A 94 2.76 3.30 22.20
CA ILE A 94 3.48 4.32 21.42
C ILE A 94 4.72 3.72 20.76
N ILE A 95 5.55 2.97 21.50
CA ILE A 95 6.75 2.34 20.97
C ILE A 95 6.38 1.35 19.85
N LEU A 96 5.38 0.50 20.09
CA LEU A 96 4.90 -0.44 19.07
C LEU A 96 4.30 0.28 17.86
N HIS A 97 3.64 1.43 18.04
CA HIS A 97 3.13 2.22 16.93
C HIS A 97 4.27 2.75 16.04
N VAL A 98 5.36 3.22 16.64
CA VAL A 98 6.56 3.62 15.90
C VAL A 98 7.21 2.42 15.21
N ILE A 99 7.36 1.29 15.89
CA ILE A 99 7.94 0.07 15.31
C ILE A 99 7.11 -0.44 14.13
N THR A 100 5.81 -0.66 14.31
CA THR A 100 4.99 -1.29 13.28
C THR A 100 4.51 -0.30 12.23
N GLY A 101 4.19 0.95 12.60
CA GLY A 101 3.74 2.00 11.70
C GLY A 101 4.91 2.64 10.94
N MET A 102 5.82 3.31 11.64
CA MET A 102 6.92 4.03 10.99
C MET A 102 7.93 3.07 10.35
N PHE A 103 8.55 2.17 11.12
CA PHE A 103 9.55 1.24 10.55
C PHE A 103 8.91 0.15 9.68
N GLY A 104 7.77 -0.40 10.11
CA GLY A 104 7.09 -1.49 9.40
C GLY A 104 6.35 -1.07 8.13
N ILE A 105 5.39 -0.15 8.25
CA ILE A 105 4.58 0.28 7.10
C ILE A 105 5.33 1.30 6.24
N THR A 106 5.70 2.45 6.81
CA THR A 106 6.18 3.58 5.99
C THR A 106 7.59 3.36 5.44
N LEU A 107 8.55 2.95 6.28
CA LEU A 107 9.93 2.74 5.87
C LEU A 107 10.06 1.47 5.03
N SER A 108 9.51 0.35 5.51
CA SER A 108 9.64 -0.97 4.87
C SER A 108 8.62 -1.18 3.74
N TYR A 109 7.37 -1.49 4.06
CA TYR A 109 6.39 -1.90 3.04
C TYR A 109 6.20 -0.85 1.94
N HIS A 110 6.15 0.43 2.33
CA HIS A 110 5.93 1.51 1.38
C HIS A 110 7.20 1.92 0.63
N ARG A 111 8.16 2.57 1.31
CA ARG A 111 9.29 3.21 0.62
C ARG A 111 10.36 2.21 0.16
N ASN A 112 10.63 1.15 0.93
CA ASN A 112 11.67 0.19 0.60
C ASN A 112 11.16 -0.95 -0.32
N LEU A 113 10.09 -1.66 0.04
CA LEU A 113 9.62 -2.83 -0.72
C LEU A 113 8.74 -2.45 -1.93
N THR A 114 7.80 -1.52 -1.76
CA THR A 114 6.94 -1.11 -2.87
C THR A 114 7.71 -0.27 -3.89
N HIS A 115 8.31 0.85 -3.44
CA HIS A 115 8.89 1.84 -4.35
C HIS A 115 10.38 1.69 -4.60
N GLN A 116 11.07 0.86 -3.81
CA GLN A 116 12.52 0.65 -3.92
C GLN A 116 13.26 1.99 -3.92
N SER A 117 12.83 2.92 -3.06
CA SER A 117 13.35 4.28 -3.01
C SER A 117 14.76 4.37 -2.42
N PHE A 118 15.22 3.29 -1.78
CA PHE A 118 16.57 3.09 -1.25
C PHE A 118 16.80 1.59 -1.04
N LYS A 119 18.06 1.18 -0.83
CA LYS A 119 18.45 -0.19 -0.49
C LYS A 119 18.90 -0.29 0.95
N LEU A 120 18.66 -1.46 1.56
CA LEU A 120 19.14 -1.83 2.89
C LEU A 120 19.90 -3.16 2.82
N PRO A 121 20.82 -3.43 3.77
CA PRO A 121 21.27 -4.78 4.05
C PRO A 121 20.07 -5.70 4.29
N LYS A 122 20.11 -6.91 3.75
CA LYS A 122 18.98 -7.85 3.81
C LYS A 122 18.49 -8.16 5.23
N CYS A 123 19.38 -8.17 6.22
CA CYS A 123 18.98 -8.34 7.61
C CYS A 123 18.03 -7.22 8.10
N LEU A 124 18.32 -5.96 7.76
CA LEU A 124 17.46 -4.83 8.13
C LEU A 124 16.19 -4.77 7.29
N GLU A 125 16.29 -5.05 5.98
CA GLU A 125 15.13 -5.17 5.10
C GLU A 125 14.12 -6.17 5.67
N TYR A 126 14.58 -7.38 6.02
CA TYR A 126 13.75 -8.43 6.60
C TYR A 126 13.23 -8.06 7.99
N LEU A 127 14.07 -7.47 8.84
CA LEU A 127 13.65 -7.02 10.18
C LEU A 127 12.51 -5.99 10.10
N PHE A 128 12.64 -4.98 9.25
CA PHE A 128 11.59 -3.97 9.12
C PHE A 128 10.34 -4.52 8.44
N ALA A 129 10.47 -5.46 7.49
CA ALA A 129 9.31 -6.19 6.96
C ALA A 129 8.59 -7.01 8.04
N TYR A 130 9.33 -7.63 8.97
CA TYR A 130 8.75 -8.33 10.11
C TYR A 130 7.98 -7.38 11.05
N PHE A 131 8.49 -6.16 11.29
CA PHE A 131 7.74 -5.15 12.03
C PHE A 131 6.42 -4.78 11.32
N GLY A 132 6.43 -4.69 9.99
CA GLY A 132 5.23 -4.44 9.18
C GLY A 132 4.17 -5.53 9.32
N LEU A 133 4.58 -6.80 9.46
CA LEU A 133 3.66 -7.92 9.68
C LEU A 133 2.79 -7.69 10.93
N HIS A 134 3.38 -7.12 11.97
CA HIS A 134 2.69 -6.82 13.22
C HIS A 134 1.79 -5.58 13.14
N ALA A 135 1.77 -4.81 12.04
CA ALA A 135 0.81 -3.72 11.85
C ALA A 135 -0.61 -4.21 11.52
N LEU A 136 -0.80 -5.52 11.29
CA LEU A 136 -2.08 -6.16 10.98
C LEU A 136 -2.76 -5.59 9.72
N GLN A 137 -1.98 -5.15 8.73
CA GLN A 137 -2.48 -4.62 7.44
C GLN A 137 -2.30 -5.62 6.27
N GLY A 138 -2.02 -6.88 6.57
CA GLY A 138 -1.67 -7.91 5.59
C GLY A 138 -0.17 -8.24 5.60
N ASP A 139 0.17 -9.34 4.95
CA ASP A 139 1.56 -9.75 4.76
C ASP A 139 2.27 -8.85 3.73
N PRO A 140 3.63 -8.86 3.67
CA PRO A 140 4.38 -7.99 2.77
C PRO A 140 3.99 -8.16 1.30
N ILE A 141 3.69 -9.40 0.85
CA ILE A 141 3.36 -9.68 -0.55
C ILE A 141 2.00 -9.05 -0.88
N PHE A 142 0.98 -9.28 -0.05
CA PHE A 142 -0.35 -8.69 -0.25
C PHE A 142 -0.31 -7.16 -0.22
N TRP A 143 0.35 -6.56 0.78
CA TRP A 143 0.39 -5.11 0.97
C TRP A 143 1.10 -4.43 -0.20
N VAL A 144 2.30 -4.90 -0.55
CA VAL A 144 3.09 -4.34 -1.66
C VAL A 144 2.37 -4.50 -2.99
N SER A 145 1.74 -5.65 -3.22
CA SER A 145 1.01 -5.90 -4.47
C SER A 145 -0.17 -4.94 -4.64
N THR A 146 -0.97 -4.80 -3.58
CA THR A 146 -2.11 -3.88 -3.53
C THR A 146 -1.65 -2.44 -3.79
N HIS A 147 -0.57 -2.01 -3.14
CA HIS A 147 -0.07 -0.63 -3.27
C HIS A 147 0.51 -0.34 -4.66
N ARG A 148 1.24 -1.31 -5.24
CA ARG A 148 1.71 -1.20 -6.64
C ARG A 148 0.54 -1.16 -7.63
N TYR A 149 -0.56 -1.87 -7.36
CA TYR A 149 -1.77 -1.80 -8.18
C TYR A 149 -2.47 -0.44 -8.05
N HIS A 150 -2.56 0.10 -6.83
CA HIS A 150 -3.05 1.45 -6.59
C HIS A 150 -2.28 2.47 -7.44
N HIS A 151 -0.95 2.53 -7.33
CA HIS A 151 -0.15 3.47 -8.13
C HIS A 151 -0.26 3.28 -9.66
N LYS A 152 -0.50 2.05 -10.11
CA LYS A 152 -0.66 1.76 -11.54
C LYS A 152 -2.00 2.26 -12.08
N PHE A 153 -3.03 2.26 -11.25
CA PHE A 153 -4.41 2.50 -11.64
C PHE A 153 -5.09 3.59 -10.80
N THR A 154 -4.30 4.48 -10.20
CA THR A 154 -4.75 5.46 -9.20
C THR A 154 -6.02 6.15 -9.63
N ASP A 155 -7.02 6.19 -8.74
CA ASP A 155 -8.29 6.89 -8.96
C ASP A 155 -9.01 6.45 -10.25
N THR A 156 -8.88 5.17 -10.61
CA THR A 156 -9.71 4.51 -11.64
C THR A 156 -10.53 3.37 -11.04
N ASP A 157 -11.39 2.76 -11.84
CA ASP A 157 -12.17 1.58 -11.41
C ASP A 157 -11.29 0.37 -11.08
N GLN A 158 -10.05 0.32 -11.55
CA GLN A 158 -9.10 -0.77 -11.25
C GLN A 158 -8.28 -0.52 -9.97
N ASP A 159 -8.34 0.68 -9.39
CA ASP A 159 -7.71 0.98 -8.11
C ASP A 159 -8.39 0.17 -6.98
N PRO A 160 -7.63 -0.66 -6.22
CA PRO A 160 -8.14 -1.42 -5.09
C PRO A 160 -8.99 -0.61 -4.10
N HIS A 161 -8.59 0.63 -3.82
CA HIS A 161 -9.19 1.50 -2.82
C HIS A 161 -9.54 2.88 -3.39
N SER A 162 -10.00 2.89 -4.64
CA SER A 162 -10.38 4.10 -5.37
C SER A 162 -11.27 5.05 -4.54
N PRO A 163 -10.90 6.33 -4.37
CA PRO A 163 -11.76 7.32 -3.73
C PRO A 163 -13.03 7.61 -4.54
N LEU A 164 -13.05 7.27 -5.83
CA LEU A 164 -14.24 7.39 -6.69
C LEU A 164 -15.40 6.51 -6.23
N GLU A 165 -15.10 5.43 -5.51
CA GLU A 165 -16.11 4.53 -4.91
C GLU A 165 -16.63 5.02 -3.56
N GLY A 166 -16.14 6.18 -3.10
CA GLY A 166 -16.60 6.89 -1.92
C GLY A 166 -15.60 6.86 -0.76
N PHE A 167 -15.79 7.80 0.16
CA PHE A 167 -14.92 7.97 1.33
C PHE A 167 -14.81 6.70 2.18
N TRP A 168 -15.93 6.07 2.53
CA TRP A 168 -15.91 4.88 3.40
C TRP A 168 -15.33 3.65 2.70
N TYR A 169 -15.51 3.55 1.39
CA TYR A 169 -14.91 2.47 0.62
C TYR A 169 -13.38 2.58 0.62
N SER A 170 -12.84 3.75 0.23
CA SER A 170 -11.39 4.02 0.21
C SER A 170 -10.76 3.97 1.62
N HIS A 171 -11.48 4.39 2.66
CA HIS A 171 -10.99 4.37 4.04
C HIS A 171 -10.82 2.93 4.56
N PHE A 172 -11.86 2.09 4.52
CA PHE A 172 -11.74 0.71 5.02
C PHE A 172 -12.62 -0.31 4.26
N GLY A 173 -13.62 0.13 3.50
CA GLY A 173 -14.58 -0.76 2.85
C GLY A 173 -13.96 -1.73 1.86
N TRP A 174 -12.88 -1.33 1.18
CA TRP A 174 -12.13 -2.20 0.27
C TRP A 174 -11.55 -3.45 0.94
N LEU A 175 -11.24 -3.39 2.25
CA LEU A 175 -10.68 -4.51 3.00
C LEU A 175 -11.68 -5.64 3.24
N VAL A 176 -12.98 -5.30 3.30
CA VAL A 176 -14.09 -6.21 3.61
C VAL A 176 -14.97 -6.51 2.38
N ASN A 177 -14.46 -6.26 1.17
CA ASN A 177 -15.13 -6.57 -0.09
C ASN A 177 -14.20 -7.34 -1.04
N TYR A 178 -13.75 -8.52 -0.62
CA TYR A 178 -12.74 -9.30 -1.34
C TYR A 178 -13.13 -9.65 -2.78
N ASN A 179 -14.38 -10.03 -3.03
CA ASN A 179 -14.83 -10.32 -4.39
C ASN A 179 -14.76 -9.10 -5.31
N HIS A 180 -15.14 -7.94 -4.79
CA HIS A 180 -15.06 -6.69 -5.54
C HIS A 180 -13.60 -6.37 -5.85
N LEU A 181 -12.72 -6.53 -4.87
CA LEU A 181 -11.27 -6.40 -5.06
C LEU A 181 -10.72 -7.36 -6.13
N LEU A 182 -11.15 -8.63 -6.14
CA LEU A 182 -10.76 -9.60 -7.18
C LEU A 182 -11.33 -9.25 -8.55
N SER A 183 -12.52 -8.66 -8.61
CA SER A 183 -13.15 -8.27 -9.88
C SER A 183 -12.42 -7.12 -10.58
N LYS A 184 -11.62 -6.35 -9.84
CA LYS A 184 -10.77 -5.26 -10.37
C LYS A 184 -9.52 -5.75 -11.12
N GLY A 185 -9.22 -7.06 -11.09
CA GLY A 185 -8.11 -7.67 -11.81
C GLY A 185 -7.25 -8.58 -10.92
N GLU A 186 -6.20 -9.17 -11.51
CA GLU A 186 -5.32 -10.10 -10.78
C GLU A 186 -4.37 -9.35 -9.83
N THR A 187 -4.81 -9.11 -8.60
CA THR A 187 -4.15 -8.33 -7.54
C THR A 187 -2.85 -8.94 -6.97
N PHE A 188 -2.18 -9.84 -7.69
CA PHE A 188 -0.97 -10.55 -7.20
C PHE A 188 0.15 -10.74 -8.24
N MET A 189 -0.07 -10.36 -9.51
CA MET A 189 0.94 -10.63 -10.56
C MET A 189 2.14 -9.67 -10.59
N ASN A 190 2.13 -8.61 -9.78
CA ASN A 190 3.11 -7.51 -9.81
C ASN A 190 4.17 -7.56 -8.69
N VAL A 191 4.31 -8.71 -8.00
CA VAL A 191 5.21 -8.88 -6.83
C VAL A 191 6.13 -10.10 -6.91
N LYS A 192 6.43 -10.57 -8.12
CA LYS A 192 7.33 -11.72 -8.34
C LYS A 192 8.72 -11.56 -7.71
N ASP A 193 9.18 -10.32 -7.53
CA ASP A 193 10.42 -9.99 -6.82
C ASP A 193 10.38 -10.38 -5.33
N LEU A 194 9.23 -10.25 -4.67
CA LEU A 194 9.03 -10.69 -3.28
C LEU A 194 8.73 -12.19 -3.21
N GLU A 195 7.91 -12.72 -4.11
CA GLU A 195 7.52 -14.15 -4.12
C GLU A 195 8.71 -15.09 -4.33
N ARG A 196 9.77 -14.62 -5.02
CA ARG A 196 11.02 -15.37 -5.21
C ARG A 196 11.87 -15.47 -3.94
N GLN A 197 11.57 -14.68 -2.90
CA GLN A 197 12.32 -14.69 -1.64
C GLN A 197 11.55 -15.52 -0.61
N SER A 198 12.13 -16.64 -0.19
CA SER A 198 11.52 -17.59 0.75
C SER A 198 11.09 -16.95 2.08
N TYR A 199 11.78 -15.90 2.50
CA TYR A 199 11.46 -15.13 3.70
C TYR A 199 10.06 -14.50 3.65
N TYR A 200 9.71 -13.81 2.56
CA TYR A 200 8.40 -13.17 2.44
C TYR A 200 7.26 -14.18 2.30
N VAL A 201 7.51 -15.29 1.58
CA VAL A 201 6.57 -16.41 1.51
C VAL A 201 6.37 -17.06 2.87
N PHE A 202 7.43 -17.18 3.67
CA PHE A 202 7.34 -17.66 5.05
C PHE A 202 6.47 -16.73 5.91
N LEU A 203 6.69 -15.42 5.87
CA LEU A 203 5.87 -14.46 6.62
C LEU A 203 4.40 -14.51 6.20
N GLN A 204 4.11 -14.59 4.90
CA GLN A 204 2.75 -14.74 4.39
C GLN A 204 2.05 -16.00 4.96
N ARG A 205 2.75 -17.14 4.98
CA ARG A 205 2.19 -18.41 5.47
C ARG A 205 2.06 -18.49 7.00
N SER A 206 2.82 -17.68 7.72
CA SER A 206 2.91 -17.73 9.19
C SER A 206 2.34 -16.49 9.89
N VAL A 207 1.67 -15.58 9.16
CA VAL A 207 1.15 -14.31 9.69
C VAL A 207 0.31 -14.48 10.97
N VAL A 208 -0.59 -15.46 10.98
CA VAL A 208 -1.46 -15.74 12.13
C VAL A 208 -0.64 -16.15 13.35
N LEU A 209 0.37 -17.02 13.16
CA LEU A 209 1.26 -17.46 14.23
C LEU A 209 2.01 -16.27 14.84
N HIS A 210 2.61 -15.42 14.02
CA HIS A 210 3.36 -14.26 14.51
C HIS A 210 2.48 -13.26 15.27
N ILE A 211 1.26 -13.01 14.81
CA ILE A 211 0.30 -12.15 15.52
C ILE A 211 -0.04 -12.73 16.91
N TYR A 212 -0.34 -14.02 17.00
CA TYR A 212 -0.63 -14.67 18.29
C TYR A 212 0.59 -14.73 19.19
N LEU A 213 1.79 -14.92 18.66
CA LEU A 213 3.03 -14.88 19.44
C LEU A 213 3.25 -13.50 20.05
N LEU A 214 3.05 -12.41 19.29
CA LEU A 214 3.14 -11.06 19.86
C LEU A 214 2.09 -10.85 20.96
N ALA A 215 0.84 -11.27 20.74
CA ALA A 215 -0.19 -11.17 21.77
C ALA A 215 0.18 -11.97 23.03
N ALA A 216 0.64 -13.21 22.88
CA ALA A 216 1.09 -14.03 24.01
C ALA A 216 2.24 -13.37 24.79
N LEU A 217 3.24 -12.83 24.08
CA LEU A 217 4.35 -12.10 24.71
C LEU A 217 3.85 -10.88 25.49
N LEU A 218 2.97 -10.08 24.88
CA LEU A 218 2.38 -8.91 25.55
C LEU A 218 1.63 -9.31 26.83
N TYR A 219 0.84 -10.39 26.76
CA TYR A 219 0.12 -10.89 27.93
C TYR A 219 1.08 -11.39 29.03
N VAL A 220 2.15 -12.09 28.67
CA VAL A 220 3.15 -12.57 29.63
C VAL A 220 3.84 -11.41 30.36
N PHE A 221 4.18 -10.32 29.65
CA PHE A 221 4.95 -9.22 30.23
C PHE A 221 4.11 -8.16 30.96
N GLY A 222 2.85 -7.97 30.60
CA GLY A 222 2.02 -6.94 31.22
C GLY A 222 0.52 -7.23 31.24
N GLY A 223 0.16 -8.51 31.11
CA GLY A 223 -1.20 -8.99 31.24
C GLY A 223 -2.15 -8.41 30.21
N PHE A 224 -3.43 -8.39 30.58
CA PHE A 224 -4.49 -7.89 29.72
C PHE A 224 -4.35 -6.40 29.31
N PRO A 225 -3.86 -5.48 30.17
CA PRO A 225 -3.57 -4.10 29.74
C PRO A 225 -2.63 -4.01 28.53
N PHE A 226 -1.59 -4.85 28.46
CA PHE A 226 -0.65 -4.85 27.33
C PHE A 226 -1.30 -5.39 26.05
N ILE A 227 -2.26 -6.32 26.14
CA ILE A 227 -3.08 -6.73 25.00
C ILE A 227 -3.94 -5.56 24.53
N VAL A 228 -4.69 -4.93 25.44
CA VAL A 228 -5.62 -3.85 25.08
C VAL A 228 -4.90 -2.68 24.42
N TRP A 229 -3.78 -2.25 24.98
CA TRP A 229 -3.02 -1.12 24.47
C TRP A 229 -2.09 -1.51 23.31
N GLY A 230 -1.34 -2.60 23.45
CA GLY A 230 -0.37 -3.06 22.47
C GLY A 230 -0.98 -3.71 21.22
N MET A 231 -2.12 -4.39 21.35
CA MET A 231 -2.86 -4.95 20.20
C MET A 231 -4.03 -4.07 19.80
N GLY A 232 -4.89 -3.62 20.72
CA GLY A 232 -6.07 -2.81 20.40
C GLY A 232 -5.71 -1.38 19.98
N VAL A 233 -5.38 -0.54 20.95
CA VAL A 233 -5.15 0.91 20.75
C VAL A 233 -4.12 1.18 19.66
N ARG A 234 -2.95 0.55 19.76
CA ARG A 234 -1.86 0.73 18.80
C ARG A 234 -2.26 0.35 17.37
N THR A 235 -3.01 -0.75 17.19
CA THR A 235 -3.43 -1.18 15.85
C THR A 235 -4.48 -0.23 15.28
N VAL A 236 -5.46 0.21 16.08
CA VAL A 236 -6.49 1.16 15.62
C VAL A 236 -5.89 2.50 15.19
N ILE A 237 -4.94 3.04 15.97
CA ILE A 237 -4.19 4.25 15.60
C ILE A 237 -3.45 4.02 14.27
N THR A 238 -2.76 2.88 14.13
CA THR A 238 -2.01 2.55 12.91
C THR A 238 -2.94 2.37 11.69
N TYR A 239 -4.09 1.73 11.87
CA TYR A 239 -5.11 1.58 10.83
C TYR A 239 -5.60 2.92 10.33
N HIS A 240 -6.09 3.78 11.21
CA HIS A 240 -6.62 5.06 10.77
C HIS A 240 -5.53 5.98 10.20
N ALA A 241 -4.28 5.88 10.66
CA ALA A 241 -3.17 6.59 10.04
C ALA A 241 -3.00 6.20 8.57
N THR A 242 -3.03 4.90 8.24
CA THR A 242 -2.94 4.42 6.86
C THR A 242 -4.23 4.68 6.07
N PHE A 243 -5.40 4.42 6.65
CA PHE A 243 -6.69 4.56 5.98
C PHE A 243 -6.98 6.01 5.58
N MET A 244 -6.52 6.98 6.39
CA MET A 244 -6.59 8.39 6.04
C MET A 244 -5.71 8.74 4.84
N VAL A 245 -4.59 8.06 4.59
CA VAL A 245 -3.80 8.27 3.37
C VAL A 245 -4.64 7.91 2.13
N ASN A 246 -5.30 6.76 2.13
CA ASN A 246 -6.13 6.33 0.99
C ASN A 246 -7.36 7.23 0.76
N SER A 247 -7.93 7.77 1.84
CA SER A 247 -9.21 8.49 1.80
C SER A 247 -9.04 10.00 1.92
N VAL A 248 -8.58 10.48 3.07
CA VAL A 248 -8.41 11.91 3.35
C VAL A 248 -7.43 12.54 2.36
N CYS A 249 -6.29 11.90 2.08
CA CYS A 249 -5.31 12.46 1.14
C CYS A 249 -5.70 12.34 -0.33
N HIS A 250 -6.85 11.73 -0.69
CA HIS A 250 -7.41 11.83 -2.05
C HIS A 250 -8.60 12.77 -2.15
N ILE A 251 -9.08 13.33 -1.02
CA ILE A 251 -10.29 14.15 -0.98
C ILE A 251 -10.00 15.55 -0.45
N TRP A 252 -9.22 15.67 0.63
CA TRP A 252 -8.95 16.94 1.33
C TRP A 252 -7.45 17.23 1.47
N GLY A 253 -7.06 18.41 1.01
CA GLY A 253 -5.69 18.92 1.09
C GLY A 253 -5.34 19.80 -0.10
N HIS A 254 -4.03 19.95 -0.35
CA HIS A 254 -3.49 20.78 -1.41
C HIS A 254 -2.77 19.94 -2.47
N GLN A 255 -3.04 20.19 -3.75
CA GLN A 255 -2.34 19.56 -4.86
C GLN A 255 -1.20 20.48 -5.32
N ALA A 256 0.04 20.12 -4.99
CA ALA A 256 1.24 20.89 -5.33
C ALA A 256 1.80 20.55 -6.73
N TRP A 257 1.47 19.37 -7.24
CA TRP A 257 1.98 18.79 -8.47
C TRP A 257 0.85 18.28 -9.34
N ASN A 258 1.01 18.44 -10.65
CA ASN A 258 0.07 18.00 -11.67
C ASN A 258 0.22 16.50 -11.95
N THR A 259 -0.26 15.68 -11.02
CA THR A 259 -0.22 14.20 -11.08
C THR A 259 -1.27 13.60 -12.00
N GLY A 260 -2.35 14.34 -12.30
CA GLY A 260 -3.51 13.85 -13.04
C GLY A 260 -4.46 12.96 -12.23
N ASP A 261 -4.13 12.71 -10.96
CA ASP A 261 -4.97 12.03 -9.98
C ASP A 261 -5.51 13.02 -8.92
N LEU A 262 -6.29 12.51 -7.97
CA LEU A 262 -6.93 13.25 -6.88
C LEU A 262 -6.05 13.33 -5.62
N SER A 263 -4.79 12.87 -5.67
CA SER A 263 -3.89 12.91 -4.51
C SER A 263 -3.65 14.35 -4.04
N LYS A 264 -3.59 14.53 -2.72
CA LYS A 264 -3.46 15.82 -2.03
C LYS A 264 -2.51 15.70 -0.85
N ASN A 265 -1.71 16.73 -0.66
CA ASN A 265 -0.94 16.93 0.56
C ASN A 265 -1.87 17.36 1.69
N ASN A 266 -1.86 16.63 2.79
CA ASN A 266 -2.62 16.93 4.00
C ASN A 266 -1.67 16.96 5.20
N TRP A 267 -1.52 18.12 5.84
CA TRP A 267 -0.53 18.30 6.90
C TRP A 267 -0.83 17.50 8.16
N PHE A 268 -2.12 17.35 8.52
CA PHE A 268 -2.52 16.59 9.70
C PHE A 268 -2.19 15.12 9.51
N VAL A 269 -2.57 14.56 8.34
CA VAL A 269 -2.19 13.19 7.98
C VAL A 269 -0.66 13.09 7.89
N GLY A 270 0.03 14.08 7.33
CA GLY A 270 1.49 14.11 7.21
C GLY A 270 2.19 13.91 8.56
N VAL A 271 1.77 14.61 9.60
CA VAL A 271 2.33 14.43 10.95
C VAL A 271 1.87 13.10 11.56
N TYR A 272 0.58 12.77 11.45
CA TYR A 272 -0.02 11.61 12.09
C TYR A 272 0.47 10.27 11.52
N SER A 273 0.81 10.23 10.23
CA SER A 273 1.27 9.02 9.53
C SER A 273 2.77 9.05 9.19
N PHE A 274 3.60 9.79 9.94
CA PHE A 274 5.06 9.81 9.78
C PHE A 274 5.59 10.33 8.42
N GLY A 275 4.81 11.16 7.72
CA GLY A 275 5.16 11.81 6.46
C GLY A 275 4.33 11.35 5.27
N GLU A 276 3.46 10.35 5.42
CA GLU A 276 2.74 9.75 4.29
C GLU A 276 1.59 10.63 3.78
N GLY A 277 1.14 11.58 4.59
CA GLY A 277 0.14 12.57 4.19
C GLY A 277 0.63 13.63 3.20
N TRP A 278 1.93 13.71 2.89
CA TRP A 278 2.45 14.46 1.74
C TRP A 278 2.19 13.70 0.43
N HIS A 279 0.93 13.34 0.22
CA HIS A 279 0.54 12.28 -0.69
C HIS A 279 0.60 12.71 -2.15
N ASN A 280 0.31 13.99 -2.45
CA ASN A 280 0.48 14.50 -3.80
C ASN A 280 1.96 14.60 -4.20
N ASN A 281 2.84 14.96 -3.26
CA ASN A 281 4.29 14.88 -3.51
C ASN A 281 4.72 13.45 -3.80
N HIS A 282 4.20 12.50 -3.02
CA HIS A 282 4.45 11.07 -3.21
C HIS A 282 3.98 10.58 -4.58
N HIS A 283 2.76 10.90 -5.00
CA HIS A 283 2.23 10.52 -6.32
C HIS A 283 3.02 11.15 -7.48
N ALA A 284 3.50 12.39 -7.31
CA ALA A 284 4.35 13.03 -8.30
C ALA A 284 5.73 12.36 -8.44
N PHE A 285 6.27 11.82 -7.34
CA PHE A 285 7.61 11.24 -7.31
C PHE A 285 7.63 9.93 -6.52
N ALA A 286 6.85 8.94 -6.96
CA ALA A 286 6.65 7.70 -6.21
C ALA A 286 7.96 6.95 -5.88
N PHE A 287 8.98 7.10 -6.73
CA PHE A 287 10.31 6.52 -6.51
C PHE A 287 11.14 7.22 -5.40
N SER A 288 10.70 8.37 -4.89
CA SER A 288 11.42 9.18 -3.92
C SER A 288 11.41 8.54 -2.54
N ALA A 289 12.51 8.64 -1.79
CA ALA A 289 12.57 8.25 -0.39
C ALA A 289 12.00 9.33 0.55
N ARG A 290 11.82 10.55 0.03
CA ARG A 290 11.33 11.73 0.75
C ARG A 290 9.97 12.15 0.19
N HIS A 291 8.94 12.18 1.03
CA HIS A 291 7.62 12.67 0.65
C HIS A 291 7.44 14.14 1.03
N GLY A 292 7.95 14.57 2.19
CA GLY A 292 7.91 15.98 2.60
C GLY A 292 8.98 16.81 1.89
N LEU A 293 8.65 17.43 0.76
CA LEU A 293 9.61 18.14 -0.11
C LEU A 293 9.92 19.56 0.38
N GLU A 294 9.00 20.20 1.10
CA GLU A 294 9.22 21.51 1.71
C GLU A 294 9.85 21.40 3.11
N TRP A 295 10.48 22.49 3.58
CA TRP A 295 11.16 22.51 4.88
C TRP A 295 10.20 22.32 6.08
N TRP A 296 8.95 22.75 5.94
CA TRP A 296 7.91 22.63 6.97
C TRP A 296 7.13 21.32 6.88
N GLN A 297 7.35 20.52 5.81
CA GLN A 297 6.70 19.24 5.63
C GLN A 297 7.42 18.17 6.43
N ILE A 298 7.00 18.00 7.69
CA ILE A 298 7.57 17.01 8.61
C ILE A 298 7.39 15.61 8.04
N ASP A 299 8.50 14.91 7.83
CA ASP A 299 8.57 13.55 7.30
C ASP A 299 9.53 12.74 8.17
N THR A 300 8.99 12.19 9.26
CA THR A 300 9.79 11.48 10.28
C THR A 300 10.50 10.27 9.68
N THR A 301 9.84 9.54 8.78
CA THR A 301 10.42 8.38 8.10
C THR A 301 11.60 8.78 7.22
N TRP A 302 11.52 9.92 6.53
CA TRP A 302 12.65 10.47 5.78
C TRP A 302 13.85 10.78 6.69
N TYR A 303 13.63 11.35 7.88
CA TYR A 303 14.72 11.63 8.81
C TYR A 303 15.42 10.35 9.28
N VAL A 304 14.67 9.27 9.47
CA VAL A 304 15.24 7.94 9.77
C VAL A 304 16.04 7.41 8.59
N ILE A 305 15.52 7.50 7.36
CA ILE A 305 16.26 7.09 6.15
C ILE A 305 17.56 7.88 6.02
N LYS A 306 17.54 9.20 6.25
CA LYS A 306 18.74 10.06 6.28
C LYS A 306 19.75 9.63 7.34
N LEU A 307 19.30 9.22 8.52
CA LEU A 307 20.18 8.69 9.56
C LEU A 307 20.82 7.37 9.11
N LEU A 308 20.03 6.43 8.59
CA LEU A 308 20.51 5.16 8.06
C LEU A 308 21.51 5.36 6.91
N GLU A 309 21.26 6.33 6.03
CA GLU A 309 22.17 6.72 4.95
C GLU A 309 23.49 7.24 5.51
N ARG A 310 23.43 8.13 6.51
CA ARG A 310 24.62 8.73 7.14
C ARG A 310 25.53 7.69 7.80
N VAL A 311 24.96 6.62 8.35
CA VAL A 311 25.73 5.51 8.93
C VAL A 311 26.07 4.39 7.93
N GLY A 312 25.75 4.58 6.65
CA GLY A 312 26.07 3.65 5.56
C GLY A 312 25.17 2.41 5.45
N LEU A 313 24.04 2.40 6.16
CA LEU A 313 23.06 1.30 6.13
C LEU A 313 22.00 1.48 5.04
N ALA A 314 21.65 2.71 4.67
CA ALA A 314 20.81 2.97 3.50
C ALA A 314 21.67 3.46 2.33
N THR A 315 21.53 2.83 1.17
CA THR A 315 22.25 3.18 -0.06
C THR A 315 21.28 3.40 -1.21
N ASP A 316 21.74 3.97 -2.32
CA ASP A 316 20.93 4.28 -3.50
C ASP A 316 19.65 5.06 -3.17
N VAL A 317 19.75 6.01 -2.23
CA VAL A 317 18.61 6.83 -1.79
C VAL A 317 18.19 7.77 -2.91
N LYS A 318 16.96 7.61 -3.40
CA LYS A 318 16.43 8.34 -4.56
C LYS A 318 15.68 9.59 -4.11
N LEU A 319 15.88 10.68 -4.85
CA LEU A 319 15.19 11.96 -4.69
C LEU A 319 14.81 12.55 -6.05
N PRO A 320 13.73 13.35 -6.13
CA PRO A 320 13.39 14.04 -7.37
C PRO A 320 14.44 15.10 -7.70
N THR A 321 14.87 15.12 -8.96
CA THR A 321 15.72 16.18 -9.51
C THR A 321 14.85 17.39 -9.88
N GLU A 322 15.47 18.54 -10.13
CA GLU A 322 14.73 19.72 -10.62
C GLU A 322 14.04 19.45 -11.96
N THR A 323 14.64 18.64 -12.84
CA THR A 323 13.98 18.21 -14.08
C THR A 323 12.72 17.38 -13.82
N HIS A 324 12.74 16.49 -12.81
CA HIS A 324 11.53 15.76 -12.42
C HIS A 324 10.46 16.73 -11.91
N LYS A 325 10.84 17.68 -11.05
CA LYS A 325 9.90 18.68 -10.51
C LYS A 325 9.29 19.56 -11.58
N GLN A 326 10.08 20.05 -12.52
CA GLN A 326 9.60 20.86 -13.65
C GLN A 326 8.56 20.10 -14.47
N LYS A 327 8.80 18.82 -14.77
CA LYS A 327 7.83 17.98 -15.51
C LYS A 327 6.49 17.81 -14.80
N MET A 328 6.50 17.74 -13.47
CA MET A 328 5.30 17.59 -12.64
C MET A 328 4.67 18.92 -12.21
N SER A 329 5.32 20.05 -12.50
CA SER A 329 4.78 21.37 -12.18
C SER A 329 3.55 21.67 -13.04
N PHE A 330 2.62 22.46 -12.49
CA PHE A 330 1.55 23.04 -13.30
C PHE A 330 2.19 23.94 -14.37
N LYS A 331 1.80 23.76 -15.63
CA LYS A 331 2.27 24.66 -16.70
C LYS A 331 1.72 26.06 -16.41
N ASN A 332 2.61 26.99 -16.07
CA ASN A 332 2.26 28.40 -16.04
C ASN A 332 1.98 28.84 -17.48
N GLY A 333 0.74 29.19 -17.79
CA GLY A 333 0.29 29.60 -19.14
C GLY A 333 0.84 30.95 -19.62
N VAL A 334 2.07 31.31 -19.28
CA VAL A 334 2.61 32.68 -19.47
C VAL A 334 3.73 32.76 -20.53
N ASN A 335 4.30 31.64 -21.01
CA ASN A 335 5.46 31.73 -21.94
C ASN A 335 5.22 31.37 -23.40
N ASP A 336 4.05 30.83 -23.79
CA ASP A 336 3.80 30.45 -25.20
C ASP A 336 3.42 31.63 -26.13
N MET A 337 3.22 32.85 -25.60
CA MET A 337 2.93 34.03 -26.43
C MET A 337 4.18 34.79 -26.91
N SER A 338 5.39 34.43 -26.47
CA SER A 338 6.61 35.15 -26.84
C SER A 338 7.31 34.65 -28.12
N PHE A 339 6.86 33.53 -28.69
CA PHE A 339 7.50 32.91 -29.86
C PHE A 339 6.69 32.98 -31.16
N GLN A 340 5.52 33.64 -31.17
CA GLN A 340 4.66 33.77 -32.36
C GLN A 340 4.63 35.17 -32.99
N GLN A 341 5.49 36.10 -32.56
CA GLN A 341 5.59 37.44 -33.16
C GLN A 341 6.91 37.74 -33.89
N SER A 342 7.73 36.72 -34.18
CA SER A 342 8.93 36.89 -35.00
C SER A 342 9.07 35.76 -36.04
N THR A 343 8.14 35.72 -36.99
CA THR A 343 8.34 35.11 -38.32
C THR A 343 7.58 35.91 -39.35
#